data_AF-A0A1D1UNJ2-F1
#
_entry.id   AF-A0A1D1UNJ2-F1
#
_cell.length_a   1.000
_cell.length_b   1.000
_cell.length_c   1.000
_cell.angle_alpha   90.00
_cell.angle_beta   90.00
_cell.angle_gamma   90.00
#
_symmetry.space_group_name_H-M   'P 1'
#
loop_
_entity.id
_entity.type
_entity.pdbx_description
1 polymer ?
#
loop_
_entity_poly.entity_id
_entity_poly.type
_entity_poly.pdbx_seq_one_letter_code
_entity_poly.pdbx_strand_id
1 'polypeptide(L)'
;MSVDSRHSETNSSRGDDDNDDLIGEESELVSDKELVDLTIPELNRRLRGQPKEEIKRIKQRRRTLKNRGYAASCRNRRLEQKDSLETVKDKLLAELRSVKDESRCLESEVMNLRLQIAAKSGSTAGLNA
;
A
#
# COMPACT_ATOMS: atom_id res chain seq x y z
N MET A 1 21.61 -17.04 21.66
CA MET A 1 20.20 -17.48 21.59
C MET A 1 20.01 -18.06 20.21
N SER A 2 19.80 -19.38 20.17
CA SER A 2 19.82 -20.20 18.95
C SER A 2 18.71 -19.84 17.98
N VAL A 3 19.07 -19.89 16.70
CA VAL A 3 18.18 -19.86 15.54
C VAL A 3 17.44 -21.19 15.43
N ASP A 4 16.13 -21.16 15.24
CA ASP A 4 15.38 -22.29 14.70
C ASP A 4 14.38 -21.81 13.64
N SER A 5 14.83 -21.93 12.40
CA SER A 5 14.02 -21.85 11.18
C SER A 5 13.03 -23.01 11.14
N ARG A 6 11.75 -22.75 11.37
CA ARG A 6 10.69 -23.68 10.97
C ARG A 6 10.20 -23.30 9.57
N HIS A 7 10.82 -23.89 8.56
CA HIS A 7 10.18 -24.02 7.25
C HIS A 7 9.03 -25.02 7.41
N SER A 8 7.79 -24.52 7.42
CA SER A 8 6.61 -25.39 7.31
C SER A 8 6.49 -25.84 5.85
N GLU A 9 6.92 -27.07 5.59
CA GLU A 9 6.66 -27.77 4.33
C GLU A 9 5.16 -27.97 4.19
N THR A 10 4.49 -27.06 3.49
CA THR A 10 3.13 -27.31 3.01
C THR A 10 3.24 -28.31 1.87
N ASN A 11 3.00 -29.58 2.18
CA ASN A 11 2.82 -30.62 1.19
C ASN A 11 1.62 -30.24 0.32
N SER A 12 1.89 -29.64 -0.84
CA SER A 12 0.90 -29.30 -1.84
C SER A 12 1.22 -30.14 -3.06
N SER A 13 0.73 -31.39 -3.07
CA SER A 13 0.49 -32.12 -4.31
C SER A 13 -0.55 -31.36 -5.12
N ARG A 14 -0.14 -30.24 -5.71
CA ARG A 14 -0.84 -29.60 -6.81
C ARG A 14 -0.43 -30.41 -8.02
N GLY A 15 -1.37 -31.20 -8.52
CA GLY A 15 -1.25 -31.73 -9.87
C GLY A 15 -1.09 -30.53 -10.80
N ASP A 16 0.12 -30.37 -11.32
CA ASP A 16 0.46 -29.44 -12.38
C ASP A 16 -0.20 -29.93 -13.67
N ASP A 17 -1.52 -29.75 -13.77
CA ASP A 17 -2.22 -29.65 -15.05
C ASP A 17 -1.98 -28.22 -15.58
N ASP A 18 -0.71 -27.90 -15.83
CA ASP A 18 -0.29 -26.74 -16.62
C ASP A 18 -0.64 -27.00 -18.09
N ASN A 19 -1.94 -27.02 -18.38
CA ASN A 19 -2.39 -26.70 -19.72
C ASN A 19 -2.34 -25.16 -19.81
N ASP A 20 -1.14 -24.65 -20.13
CA ASP A 20 -0.87 -23.31 -20.66
C ASP A 20 -1.49 -23.18 -22.05
N ASP A 21 -2.80 -23.41 -22.12
CA ASP A 21 -3.57 -23.23 -23.33
C ASP A 21 -3.87 -21.73 -23.44
N LEU A 22 -2.95 -21.06 -24.14
CA LEU A 22 -3.17 -19.89 -24.98
C LEU A 22 -4.64 -19.47 -25.00
N ILE A 23 -4.93 -18.36 -24.31
CA ILE A 23 -6.16 -17.54 -24.40
C ILE A 23 -7.25 -18.27 -25.18
N GLY A 24 -7.97 -19.17 -24.50
CA GLY A 24 -9.04 -19.93 -25.15
C GLY A 24 -9.96 -18.96 -25.88
N GLU A 25 -10.19 -19.25 -27.17
CA GLU A 25 -11.00 -18.43 -28.08
C GLU A 25 -12.27 -17.91 -27.40
N GLU A 26 -12.70 -16.71 -27.79
CA GLU A 26 -13.93 -16.13 -27.29
C GLU A 26 -15.10 -17.09 -27.53
N SER A 27 -15.55 -17.76 -26.45
CA SER A 27 -16.75 -18.60 -26.49
C SER A 27 -17.93 -17.70 -26.84
N GLU A 28 -18.62 -17.99 -27.96
CA GLU A 28 -19.83 -17.28 -28.42
C GLU A 28 -20.94 -17.22 -27.34
N LEU A 29 -20.85 -18.06 -26.30
CA LEU A 29 -21.83 -18.14 -25.22
C LEU A 29 -21.75 -16.98 -24.22
N VAL A 30 -20.54 -16.45 -23.98
CA VAL A 30 -20.28 -15.41 -22.97
C VAL A 30 -19.06 -14.57 -23.37
N SER A 31 -19.26 -13.27 -23.49
CA SER A 31 -18.17 -12.31 -23.76
C SER A 31 -17.21 -12.18 -22.57
N ASP A 32 -15.97 -11.72 -22.81
CA ASP A 32 -14.98 -11.48 -21.74
C ASP A 32 -15.52 -10.57 -20.63
N LYS A 33 -16.22 -9.49 -21.02
CA LYS A 33 -16.79 -8.51 -20.08
C LYS A 33 -17.85 -9.15 -19.20
N GLU A 34 -18.82 -9.82 -19.81
CA GLU A 34 -19.89 -10.52 -19.08
C GLU A 34 -19.31 -11.61 -18.17
N LEU A 35 -18.27 -12.33 -18.62
CA LEU A 35 -17.67 -13.42 -17.86
C LEU A 35 -16.99 -12.95 -16.56
N VAL A 36 -16.41 -11.76 -16.56
CA VAL A 36 -15.83 -11.15 -15.35
C VAL A 36 -16.92 -10.70 -14.39
N ASP A 37 -17.98 -10.09 -14.92
CA ASP A 37 -19.06 -9.43 -14.19
C ASP A 37 -20.05 -10.41 -13.53
N LEU A 38 -20.35 -11.55 -14.19
CA LEU A 38 -21.27 -12.57 -13.67
C LEU A 38 -20.87 -13.02 -12.27
N THR A 39 -21.80 -13.18 -11.34
CA THR A 39 -21.52 -13.83 -10.05
C THR A 39 -21.24 -15.33 -10.23
N ILE A 40 -20.78 -16.02 -9.18
CA ILE A 40 -20.58 -17.50 -9.24
C ILE A 40 -21.91 -18.22 -9.53
N PRO A 41 -23.04 -17.88 -8.85
CA PRO A 41 -24.33 -18.54 -9.13
C PRO A 41 -24.85 -18.29 -10.55
N GLU A 42 -24.70 -17.08 -11.08
CA GLU A 42 -25.15 -16.73 -12.43
C GLU A 42 -24.33 -17.45 -13.49
N LEU A 43 -23.00 -17.47 -13.34
CA LEU A 43 -22.13 -18.25 -14.22
C LEU A 43 -22.50 -19.73 -14.18
N ASN A 44 -22.67 -20.31 -12.99
CA ASN A 44 -23.03 -21.72 -12.86
C ASN A 44 -24.39 -22.05 -13.50
N ARG A 45 -25.35 -21.10 -13.48
CA ARG A 45 -26.63 -21.27 -14.17
C ARG A 45 -26.46 -21.32 -15.68
N ARG A 46 -25.61 -20.45 -16.23
CA ARG A 46 -25.34 -20.36 -17.67
C ARG A 46 -24.51 -21.55 -18.20
N LEU A 47 -23.71 -22.16 -17.34
CA LEU A 47 -22.92 -23.36 -17.66
C LEU A 47 -23.70 -24.68 -17.53
N ARG A 48 -24.97 -24.66 -17.11
CA ARG A 48 -25.77 -25.90 -17.01
C ARG A 48 -25.99 -26.51 -18.40
N GLY A 49 -25.81 -27.82 -18.50
CA GLY A 49 -26.01 -28.56 -19.75
C GLY A 49 -24.85 -28.46 -20.75
N GLN A 50 -23.80 -27.70 -20.44
CA GLN A 50 -22.58 -27.63 -21.26
C GLN A 50 -21.66 -28.84 -21.01
N PRO A 51 -20.85 -29.25 -22.01
CA PRO A 51 -19.89 -30.34 -21.82
C PRO A 51 -18.82 -29.97 -20.80
N LYS A 52 -18.27 -30.98 -20.10
CA LYS A 52 -17.30 -30.77 -19.01
C LYS A 52 -16.08 -29.95 -19.44
N GLU A 53 -15.58 -30.21 -20.64
CA GLU A 53 -14.44 -29.47 -21.20
C GLU A 53 -14.78 -27.99 -21.45
N GLU A 54 -16.01 -27.68 -21.88
CA GLU A 54 -16.43 -26.28 -22.03
C GLU A 54 -16.45 -25.55 -20.69
N ILE A 55 -17.00 -26.24 -19.67
CA ILE A 55 -17.08 -25.69 -18.32
C ILE A 55 -15.68 -25.41 -17.78
N LYS A 56 -14.71 -26.31 -18.01
CA LYS A 56 -13.31 -26.12 -17.61
C LYS A 56 -12.70 -24.92 -18.33
N ARG A 57 -12.86 -24.84 -19.65
CA ARG A 57 -12.35 -23.74 -20.50
C ARG A 57 -12.91 -22.38 -20.08
N ILE A 58 -14.23 -22.26 -19.90
CA ILE A 58 -14.86 -21.00 -19.47
C ILE A 58 -14.40 -20.58 -18.06
N LYS A 59 -14.26 -21.54 -17.13
CA LYS A 59 -13.76 -21.24 -15.77
C LYS A 59 -12.29 -20.79 -15.80
N GLN A 60 -11.45 -21.42 -16.62
CA GLN A 60 -10.07 -21.03 -16.79
C GLN A 60 -9.96 -19.64 -17.41
N ARG A 61 -10.70 -19.36 -18.49
CA ARG A 61 -10.80 -18.02 -19.11
C ARG A 61 -11.20 -16.96 -18.08
N ARG A 62 -12.23 -17.24 -17.26
CA ARG A 62 -12.65 -16.34 -16.18
C ARG A 62 -11.54 -16.10 -15.15
N ARG A 63 -10.82 -17.13 -14.74
CA ARG A 63 -9.70 -17.02 -13.79
C ARG A 63 -8.60 -16.12 -14.36
N THR A 64 -8.22 -16.33 -15.62
CA THR A 64 -7.20 -15.53 -16.30
C THR A 64 -7.61 -14.06 -16.40
N LEU A 65 -8.87 -13.78 -16.78
CA LEU A 65 -9.38 -12.40 -16.87
C LEU A 65 -9.43 -11.72 -15.49
N LYS A 66 -9.94 -12.40 -14.46
CA LYS A 66 -9.95 -11.84 -13.10
C LYS A 66 -8.54 -11.60 -12.57
N ASN A 67 -7.62 -12.54 -12.79
CA ASN A 67 -6.21 -12.37 -12.40
C ASN A 67 -5.55 -11.19 -13.11
N ARG A 68 -5.87 -10.96 -14.39
CA ARG A 68 -5.42 -9.76 -15.11
C ARG A 68 -5.93 -8.48 -14.42
N GLY A 69 -7.21 -8.43 -14.05
CA GLY A 69 -7.78 -7.32 -13.29
C GLY A 69 -7.10 -7.14 -11.92
N TYR A 70 -6.91 -8.23 -11.17
CA TYR A 70 -6.26 -8.19 -9.86
C TYR A 70 -4.80 -7.72 -9.94
N ALA A 71 -4.06 -8.09 -10.99
CA ALA A 71 -2.70 -7.59 -11.21
C ALA A 71 -2.69 -6.07 -11.42
N ALA A 72 -3.61 -5.53 -12.21
CA ALA A 72 -3.76 -4.09 -12.41
C ALA A 72 -4.11 -3.37 -11.10
N SER A 73 -5.14 -3.84 -10.38
CA SER A 73 -5.54 -3.28 -9.09
C SER A 73 -4.44 -3.36 -8.03
N CYS A 74 -3.64 -4.44 -8.04
CA CYS A 74 -2.48 -4.59 -7.14
C CYS A 74 -1.43 -3.52 -7.41
N ARG A 75 -1.10 -3.27 -8.68
CA ARG A 75 -0.17 -2.20 -9.08
C ARG A 75 -0.70 -0.82 -8.67
N ASN A 76 -1.99 -0.56 -8.92
CA ASN A 76 -2.60 0.74 -8.58
C ASN A 76 -2.57 0.99 -7.07
N ARG A 77 -3.01 0.01 -6.27
CA ARG A 77 -3.00 0.12 -4.81
C ARG A 77 -1.58 0.33 -4.26
N ARG A 78 -0.57 -0.32 -4.85
CA ARG A 78 0.83 -0.13 -4.45
C ARG A 78 1.32 1.28 -4.76
N LEU A 79 0.94 1.84 -5.90
CA LEU A 79 1.26 3.22 -6.26
C LEU A 79 0.57 4.21 -5.33
N GLU A 80 -0.75 4.07 -5.12
CA GLU A 80 -1.52 4.90 -4.19
C GLU A 80 -0.95 4.84 -2.76
N GLN A 81 -0.53 3.66 -2.30
CA GLN A 81 0.11 3.51 -0.99
C GLN A 81 1.43 4.27 -0.93
N LYS A 82 2.27 4.17 -1.97
CA LYS A 82 3.52 4.92 -2.04
C LYS A 82 3.27 6.43 -2.00
N ASP A 83 2.35 6.92 -2.83
CA ASP A 83 2.03 8.36 -2.92
C ASP A 83 1.48 8.90 -1.58
N SER A 84 0.66 8.10 -0.89
CA SER A 84 0.17 8.45 0.45
C SER A 84 1.30 8.55 1.48
N LEU A 85 2.26 7.62 1.44
CA LEU A 85 3.45 7.66 2.31
C LEU A 85 4.34 8.86 2.00
N GLU A 86 4.53 9.20 0.73
CA GLU A 86 5.29 10.39 0.33
C GLU A 86 4.62 11.68 0.83
N THR A 87 3.30 11.77 0.70
CA THR A 87 2.52 12.90 1.23
C THR A 87 2.66 13.02 2.75
N VAL A 88 2.59 11.92 3.48
CA VAL A 88 2.76 11.92 4.95
C VAL A 88 4.19 12.33 5.33
N LYS A 89 5.20 11.79 4.64
CA LYS A 89 6.61 12.16 4.84
C LYS A 89 6.82 13.67 4.66
N ASP A 90 6.28 14.24 3.60
CA ASP A 90 6.46 15.67 3.30
C ASP A 90 5.76 16.57 4.33
N LYS A 91 4.57 16.17 4.82
CA LYS A 91 3.88 16.85 5.93
C LYS A 91 4.72 16.83 7.20
N LEU A 92 5.21 15.66 7.61
CA LEU A 92 6.04 15.52 8.81
C LEU A 92 7.35 16.33 8.71
N LEU A 93 7.97 16.39 7.52
CA LEU A 93 9.14 17.22 7.31
C LEU A 93 8.82 18.72 7.41
N ALA A 94 7.65 19.16 6.98
CA ALA A 94 7.21 20.53 7.14
C ALA A 94 6.96 20.89 8.61
N GLU A 95 6.28 20.01 9.35
CA GLU A 95 6.05 20.17 10.80
C GLU A 95 7.37 20.22 11.57
N LEU A 96 8.30 19.31 11.26
CA LEU A 96 9.64 19.30 11.87
C LEU A 96 10.39 20.61 11.62
N ARG A 97 10.29 21.19 10.42
CA ARG A 97 10.88 22.49 10.11
C ARG A 97 10.25 23.59 10.96
N SER A 98 8.91 23.67 11.02
CA SER A 98 8.21 24.66 11.84
C SER A 98 8.68 24.62 13.30
N VAL A 99 8.67 23.43 13.90
CA VAL A 99 9.06 23.25 15.31
C VAL A 99 10.53 23.61 15.54
N LYS A 100 11.42 23.25 14.61
CA LYS A 100 12.83 23.63 14.70
C LYS A 100 13.02 25.14 14.58
N ASP A 101 12.24 25.82 13.75
CA ASP A 101 12.32 27.26 13.57
C ASP A 101 11.81 27.99 14.82
N GLU A 102 10.68 27.53 15.37
CA GLU A 102 10.14 28.00 16.66
C GLU A 102 11.15 27.81 17.80
N SER A 103 11.79 26.65 17.86
CA SER A 103 12.83 26.37 18.88
C SER A 103 13.99 27.35 18.78
N ARG A 104 14.49 27.63 17.57
CA ARG A 104 15.58 28.60 17.36
C ARG A 104 15.17 30.02 17.75
N CYS A 105 13.94 30.43 17.44
CA CYS A 105 13.40 31.73 17.84
C CYS A 105 13.37 31.86 19.37
N LEU A 106 12.84 30.84 20.07
CA LEU A 106 12.77 30.83 21.53
C LEU A 106 14.17 30.81 22.17
N GLU A 107 15.12 30.04 21.62
CA GLU A 107 16.51 30.03 22.09
C GLU A 107 17.15 31.43 21.98
N SER A 108 16.92 32.13 20.87
CA SER A 108 17.39 33.50 20.67
C SER A 108 16.74 34.48 21.65
N GLU A 109 15.45 34.34 21.92
CA GLU A 109 14.74 35.17 22.89
C GLU A 109 15.27 34.95 24.31
N VAL A 110 15.45 33.68 24.70
CA VAL A 110 16.06 33.31 25.98
C VAL A 110 17.47 33.89 26.11
N MET A 111 18.29 33.82 25.06
CA MET A 111 19.63 34.41 25.05
C MET A 111 19.57 35.92 25.27
N ASN A 112 18.68 36.63 24.59
CA ASN A 112 18.51 38.07 24.73
C ASN A 112 18.08 38.45 26.16
N LEU A 113 17.08 37.76 26.72
CA LEU A 113 16.62 37.98 28.08
C LEU A 113 17.73 37.74 29.11
N ARG A 114 18.55 36.70 28.93
CA ARG A 114 19.72 36.43 29.80
C ARG A 114 20.72 37.59 29.77
N LEU A 115 21.03 38.14 28.59
CA LEU A 115 21.92 39.30 28.44
C LEU A 115 21.35 40.55 29.11
N GLN A 116 20.03 40.80 28.96
CA GLN A 116 19.37 41.94 29.62
C GLN A 116 19.42 41.83 31.15
N ILE A 117 19.19 40.64 31.70
CA ILE A 117 19.27 40.40 33.15
C ILE A 117 20.69 40.67 33.65
N ALA A 118 21.70 40.14 32.96
CA ALA A 118 23.11 40.35 33.33
C ALA A 118 23.53 41.83 33.28
N ALA A 119 23.05 42.59 32.28
CA ALA A 119 23.31 44.02 32.19
C ALA A 119 22.66 44.81 33.35
N LYS A 120 21.44 44.45 33.74
CA LYS A 120 20.72 45.11 34.84
C LYS A 120 21.32 44.80 36.20
N SER A 121 21.79 43.58 36.45
CA SER A 121 22.43 43.20 37.71
C SER A 121 23.81 43.84 37.92
N GLY A 122 24.54 44.17 36.84
CA GLY A 122 25.80 44.92 36.92
C GLY A 122 25.62 46.40 37.25
N SER A 123 24.50 47.01 36.85
CA SER A 123 24.23 48.44 37.08
C SER A 123 23.84 48.75 38.54
N THR A 124 23.21 47.81 39.24
CA THR A 124 22.81 47.97 40.66
C THR A 124 23.99 47.93 41.64
N ALA A 125 25.16 47.44 41.23
CA ALA A 125 26.36 47.43 42.07
C ALA A 125 27.11 48.78 42.11
N GLY A 126 26.77 49.73 41.22
CA GLY A 126 27.41 51.06 41.13
C GLY A 126 26.66 52.20 41.82
N LEU A 127 25.52 51.93 42.45
CA LEU A 127 24.63 52.96 43.06
C LEU A 127 24.61 52.96 44.60
N ASN A 128 25.41 52.10 45.25
CA ASN A 128 25.55 52.02 46.71
C ASN A 128 27.02 52.20 47.16
N ALA A 129 27.69 53.25 46.67
CA ALA A 129 29.00 53.69 47.17
C ALA A 129 28.95 55.17 47.53
#